data_AF-A0A3D3W807-F1
#
_entry.id   AF-A0A3D3W807-F1
#
_cell.length_a   1.000
_cell.length_b   1.000
_cell.length_c   1.000
_cell.angle_alpha   90.00
_cell.angle_beta   90.00
_cell.angle_gamma   90.00
#
_symmetry.space_group_name_H-M   'P 1'
#
loop_
_entity.id
_entity.type
_entity.pdbx_description
1 polymer ?
#
loop_
_entity_poly.entity_id
_entity_poly.type
_entity_poly.pdbx_seq_one_letter_code
_entity_poly.pdbx_strand_id
1 'polypeptide(L)'
;MRFRSRSNQRHAQIVSGTRRLTLMLAGIVVLGMIWAVTMRGSAPTVNSAATQAAASLASESPDLLSDEIRVVPLAEQAPTDLVSMIDSAGAAAIDAEQRSTAGLDDAPPALTTKIRDDVLGVLSAETTSLYGTLRLAEKVFTGRREEMPEGRYAVFMEAPESCRGKPWKIRGRLRRLNRAVLPESALSYGIQRAWEAWISTPDSGHRLVHVIALSADPGLPISDALGKDGPDVELAGYFFKREGYAAKGADGQGSLELAPLLIADRLARAPAPPKVTTAEEMNPWLMWIASAIGVCVVAVLWRFYRADHDFRGTHTHALTLPPVRPSFEGVGIISVQQQLQEMEQIARQQPETSLTVPASQPRTPADLEHFSSPDA
;
A
#
# COMPACT_ATOMS: atom_id res chain seq x y z
N MET A 1 -16.11 -49.69 -13.49
CA MET A 1 -14.92 -49.30 -12.70
C MET A 1 -13.71 -49.20 -13.62
N ARG A 2 -13.10 -48.03 -13.77
CA ARG A 2 -11.91 -47.80 -14.62
C ARG A 2 -10.75 -47.35 -13.73
N PHE A 3 -9.70 -48.16 -13.65
CA PHE A 3 -8.45 -47.81 -12.97
C PHE A 3 -7.63 -46.87 -13.85
N ARG A 4 -7.36 -45.65 -13.36
CA ARG A 4 -6.41 -44.70 -13.96
C ARG A 4 -5.02 -44.94 -13.34
N SER A 5 -4.04 -45.30 -14.16
CA SER A 5 -2.68 -45.62 -13.75
C SER A 5 -1.86 -44.37 -13.39
N ARG A 6 -1.27 -44.35 -12.19
CA ARG A 6 -0.35 -43.32 -11.67
C ARG A 6 1.12 -43.60 -12.07
N SER A 7 1.46 -43.61 -13.35
CA SER A 7 2.86 -43.85 -13.78
C SER A 7 3.68 -42.59 -14.12
N ASN A 8 3.06 -41.42 -14.28
CA ASN A 8 3.76 -40.25 -14.83
C ASN A 8 4.43 -39.28 -13.82
N GLN A 9 4.37 -39.54 -12.51
CA GLN A 9 4.92 -38.62 -11.51
C GLN A 9 6.40 -38.83 -11.15
N ARG A 10 7.04 -39.92 -11.59
CA ARG A 10 8.45 -40.19 -11.20
C ARG A 10 9.52 -39.51 -12.06
N HIS A 11 9.19 -39.00 -13.25
CA HIS A 11 10.19 -38.34 -14.11
C HIS A 11 10.33 -36.82 -13.89
N ALA A 12 9.36 -36.16 -13.26
CA ALA A 12 9.45 -34.71 -13.00
C ALA A 12 10.39 -34.34 -11.83
N GLN A 13 10.70 -35.27 -10.92
CA GLN A 13 11.53 -34.97 -9.74
C GLN A 13 13.04 -35.00 -10.01
N ILE A 14 13.50 -35.60 -11.11
CA ILE A 14 14.94 -35.73 -11.39
C ILE A 14 15.50 -34.47 -12.07
N VAL A 15 14.69 -33.72 -12.81
CA VAL A 15 15.14 -32.52 -13.57
C VAL A 15 15.27 -31.28 -12.68
N SER A 16 14.60 -31.23 -11.53
CA SER A 16 14.67 -30.06 -10.61
C SER A 16 15.94 -30.06 -9.73
N GLY A 17 16.59 -31.21 -9.55
CA GLY A 17 17.81 -31.33 -8.75
C GLY A 17 19.03 -30.65 -9.40
N THR A 18 19.17 -30.76 -10.71
CA THR A 18 20.33 -30.23 -11.46
C THR A 18 20.35 -28.71 -11.51
N ARG A 19 19.18 -28.05 -11.59
CA ARG A 19 19.10 -26.57 -11.57
C ARG A 19 19.48 -25.96 -10.22
N ARG A 20 19.27 -26.69 -9.13
CA ARG A 20 19.62 -26.22 -7.77
C ARG A 20 21.13 -26.23 -7.54
N LEU A 21 21.83 -27.22 -8.10
CA LEU A 21 23.27 -27.34 -7.96
C LEU A 21 24.02 -26.25 -8.76
N THR A 22 23.56 -25.93 -9.97
CA THR A 22 24.15 -24.86 -10.80
C THR A 22 23.98 -23.47 -10.17
N LEU A 23 22.85 -23.21 -9.49
CA LEU A 23 22.63 -21.94 -8.79
C LEU A 23 23.50 -21.80 -7.54
N MET A 24 23.75 -22.89 -6.80
CA MET A 24 24.67 -22.84 -5.65
C MET A 24 26.10 -22.57 -6.05
N LEU A 25 26.60 -23.19 -7.13
CA LEU A 25 27.93 -22.91 -7.66
C LEU A 25 28.07 -21.46 -8.15
N ALA A 26 27.05 -20.92 -8.83
CA ALA A 26 27.05 -19.52 -9.24
C ALA A 26 27.09 -18.55 -8.04
N GLY A 27 26.36 -18.87 -6.96
CA GLY A 27 26.37 -18.05 -5.73
C GLY A 27 27.73 -17.98 -5.05
N ILE A 28 28.46 -19.10 -4.99
CA ILE A 28 29.81 -19.14 -4.40
C ILE A 28 30.81 -18.31 -5.22
N VAL A 29 30.72 -18.37 -6.56
CA VAL A 29 31.59 -17.58 -7.45
C VAL A 29 31.33 -16.07 -7.30
N VAL A 30 30.06 -15.66 -7.22
CA VAL A 30 29.70 -14.24 -7.03
C VAL A 30 30.16 -13.74 -5.65
N LEU A 31 30.03 -14.56 -4.59
CA LEU A 31 30.52 -14.21 -3.26
C LEU A 31 32.04 -14.05 -3.24
N GLY A 32 32.77 -14.92 -3.95
CA GLY A 32 34.21 -14.81 -4.15
C GLY A 32 34.63 -13.53 -4.90
N MET A 33 33.87 -13.13 -5.92
CA MET A 33 34.09 -11.85 -6.62
C MET A 33 33.85 -10.64 -5.73
N ILE A 34 32.76 -10.63 -4.94
CA ILE A 34 32.47 -9.52 -4.01
C ILE A 34 33.59 -9.38 -2.97
N TRP A 35 34.12 -10.52 -2.48
CA TRP A 35 35.25 -10.54 -1.55
C TRP A 35 36.55 -10.01 -2.20
N ALA A 36 36.79 -10.35 -3.47
CA ALA A 36 37.95 -9.84 -4.21
C ALA A 36 37.85 -8.33 -4.53
N VAL A 37 36.65 -7.82 -4.81
CA VAL A 37 36.40 -6.39 -5.09
C VAL A 37 36.51 -5.54 -3.82
N THR A 38 36.05 -6.05 -2.68
CA THR A 38 36.17 -5.32 -1.39
C THR A 38 37.60 -5.25 -0.85
N MET A 39 38.52 -6.07 -1.34
CA MET A 39 39.94 -5.98 -0.98
C MET A 39 40.72 -4.88 -1.74
N ARG A 40 40.12 -4.23 -2.74
CA ARG A 40 40.75 -3.16 -3.52
C ARG A 40 40.22 -1.79 -3.06
N GLY A 41 40.98 -1.19 -2.14
CA GLY A 41 40.83 0.13 -1.51
C GLY A 41 39.72 1.08 -2.00
N SER A 42 38.81 1.42 -1.10
CA SER A 42 37.80 2.47 -1.27
C SER A 42 38.39 3.86 -0.99
N ALA A 43 38.32 4.76 -1.98
CA ALA A 43 38.40 6.20 -1.78
C ALA A 43 37.03 6.75 -1.32
N PRO A 44 36.98 7.81 -0.50
CA PRO A 44 35.73 8.33 0.04
C PRO A 44 35.00 9.22 -0.98
N THR A 45 33.81 8.81 -1.42
CA THR A 45 32.87 9.68 -2.13
C THR A 45 31.83 10.21 -1.15
N VAL A 46 31.83 11.53 -0.97
CA VAL A 46 30.82 12.31 -0.24
C VAL A 46 29.60 12.46 -1.15
N ASN A 47 28.44 11.97 -0.74
CA ASN A 47 27.16 12.28 -1.40
C ASN A 47 26.16 12.80 -0.37
N SER A 48 25.93 14.12 -0.44
CA SER A 48 24.84 14.88 0.16
C SER A 48 23.95 15.32 -1.00
N ALA A 49 22.76 14.75 -1.19
CA ALA A 49 21.65 15.32 -1.98
C ALA A 49 20.41 14.40 -2.06
N ALA A 50 19.93 13.81 -0.96
CA ALA A 50 18.72 12.97 -1.00
C ALA A 50 17.69 13.26 0.11
N THR A 51 17.81 14.39 0.81
CA THR A 51 16.94 14.72 1.95
C THR A 51 16.08 15.98 1.75
N GLN A 52 16.04 16.57 0.54
CA GLN A 52 15.30 17.82 0.30
C GLN A 52 14.08 17.72 -0.64
N ALA A 53 13.74 16.54 -1.16
CA ALA A 53 12.61 16.39 -2.11
C ALA A 53 11.28 15.89 -1.49
N ALA A 54 11.18 15.73 -0.16
CA ALA A 54 9.99 15.16 0.49
C ALA A 54 9.14 16.17 1.29
N ALA A 55 9.42 17.48 1.20
CA ALA A 55 8.81 18.49 2.07
C ALA A 55 7.91 19.52 1.35
N SER A 56 7.64 19.38 0.04
CA SER A 56 6.97 20.43 -0.76
C SER A 56 5.59 20.08 -1.34
N LEU A 57 4.91 19.02 -0.90
CA LEU A 57 3.62 18.60 -1.46
C LEU A 57 2.41 18.71 -0.51
N ALA A 58 2.49 19.52 0.56
CA ALA A 58 1.46 19.58 1.61
C ALA A 58 0.63 20.89 1.66
N SER A 59 0.65 21.72 0.62
CA SER A 59 -0.06 23.02 0.64
C SER A 59 -0.73 23.36 -0.69
N GLU A 60 -1.86 22.72 -1.00
CA GLU A 60 -2.88 23.32 -1.88
C GLU A 60 -4.22 22.58 -1.70
N SER A 61 -5.20 23.25 -1.09
CA SER A 61 -6.59 22.83 -1.09
C SER A 61 -7.43 24.09 -1.38
N PRO A 62 -8.18 24.11 -2.49
CA PRO A 62 -9.04 25.24 -2.81
C PRO A 62 -10.33 25.20 -1.97
N ASP A 63 -10.66 26.35 -1.38
CA ASP A 63 -11.91 26.65 -0.69
C ASP A 63 -13.14 26.31 -1.56
N LEU A 64 -13.94 25.35 -1.10
CA LEU A 64 -15.26 25.07 -1.65
C LEU A 64 -16.29 26.00 -0.97
N LEU A 65 -16.80 26.93 -1.77
CA LEU A 65 -17.88 27.84 -1.44
C LEU A 65 -19.18 27.07 -1.17
N SER A 66 -19.97 27.60 -0.25
CA SER A 66 -21.21 27.03 0.27
C SER A 66 -22.35 27.30 -0.72
N ASP A 67 -22.64 26.35 -1.62
CA ASP A 67 -23.77 26.45 -2.54
C ASP A 67 -25.11 26.15 -1.85
N GLU A 68 -25.80 27.25 -1.57
CA GLU A 68 -27.24 27.52 -1.74
C GLU A 68 -28.17 26.31 -2.03
N ILE A 69 -28.87 25.85 -0.99
CA ILE A 69 -30.00 24.92 -1.10
C ILE A 69 -31.20 25.66 -1.72
N ARG A 70 -31.40 25.52 -3.04
CA ARG A 70 -32.66 25.91 -3.70
C ARG A 70 -33.74 24.85 -3.47
N VAL A 71 -34.68 25.16 -2.59
CA VAL A 71 -35.93 24.42 -2.45
C VAL A 71 -36.84 24.80 -3.62
N VAL A 72 -37.03 23.89 -4.57
CA VAL A 72 -38.04 24.03 -5.63
C VAL A 72 -39.41 23.69 -5.03
N PRO A 73 -40.40 24.60 -5.04
CA PRO A 73 -41.75 24.27 -4.61
C PRO A 73 -42.37 23.29 -5.60
N LEU A 74 -42.72 22.10 -5.10
CA LEU A 74 -43.42 21.06 -5.84
C LEU A 74 -44.85 21.54 -6.08
N ALA A 75 -45.12 22.08 -7.27
CA ALA A 75 -46.48 22.34 -7.70
C ALA A 75 -47.20 21.00 -7.96
N GLU A 76 -48.43 20.93 -7.45
CA GLU A 76 -49.42 19.86 -7.53
C GLU A 76 -49.40 19.07 -8.85
N GLN A 77 -48.71 17.93 -8.87
CA GLN A 77 -48.96 16.86 -9.84
C GLN A 77 -49.82 15.79 -9.17
N ALA A 78 -51.03 15.62 -9.69
CA ALA A 78 -52.02 14.70 -9.15
C ALA A 78 -51.51 13.24 -9.18
N PRO A 79 -51.60 12.48 -8.07
CA PRO A 79 -50.98 11.17 -7.92
C PRO A 79 -51.63 10.01 -8.70
N THR A 80 -52.67 10.26 -9.50
CA THR A 80 -53.45 9.21 -10.17
C THR A 80 -52.95 8.80 -11.54
N ASP A 81 -52.04 9.56 -12.16
CA ASP A 81 -51.62 9.30 -13.56
C ASP A 81 -50.34 8.43 -13.69
N LEU A 82 -49.63 8.18 -12.58
CA LEU A 82 -48.41 7.35 -12.57
C LEU A 82 -48.66 5.87 -12.27
N VAL A 83 -49.86 5.52 -11.77
CA VAL A 83 -50.18 4.14 -11.37
C VAL A 83 -50.70 3.30 -12.54
N SER A 84 -51.23 3.92 -13.61
CA SER A 84 -51.77 3.21 -14.78
C SER A 84 -50.71 2.76 -15.80
N MET A 85 -49.45 3.18 -15.66
CA MET A 85 -48.32 2.70 -16.48
C MET A 85 -47.63 1.44 -15.93
N ILE A 86 -48.00 0.97 -14.73
CA ILE A 86 -47.44 -0.22 -14.07
C ILE A 86 -48.35 -1.44 -14.35
N ASP A 87 -48.80 -1.56 -15.60
CA ASP A 87 -49.46 -2.78 -16.07
C ASP A 87 -48.41 -3.77 -16.59
N SER A 88 -48.80 -5.03 -16.73
CA SER A 88 -48.03 -6.15 -17.30
C SER A 88 -47.25 -5.81 -18.60
N ALA A 89 -47.68 -4.79 -19.34
CA ALA A 89 -46.98 -4.22 -20.49
C ALA A 89 -45.61 -3.58 -20.16
N GLY A 90 -45.44 -2.96 -18.99
CA GLY A 90 -44.15 -2.38 -18.57
C GLY A 90 -43.09 -3.44 -18.26
N ALA A 91 -43.51 -4.58 -17.72
CA ALA A 91 -42.63 -5.74 -17.51
C ALA A 91 -42.22 -6.37 -18.86
N ALA A 92 -43.15 -6.42 -19.83
CA ALA A 92 -42.86 -6.93 -21.18
C ALA A 92 -41.93 -6.01 -21.98
N ALA A 93 -42.01 -4.69 -21.79
CA ALA A 93 -41.12 -3.73 -22.45
C ALA A 93 -39.64 -3.91 -22.01
N ILE A 94 -39.41 -4.26 -20.74
CA ILE A 94 -38.06 -4.55 -20.20
C ILE A 94 -37.47 -5.83 -20.82
N ASP A 95 -38.29 -6.80 -21.22
CA ASP A 95 -37.83 -8.01 -21.91
C ASP A 95 -37.68 -7.81 -23.44
N ALA A 96 -38.20 -6.71 -24.02
CA ALA A 96 -38.18 -6.44 -25.46
C ALA A 96 -37.04 -5.50 -25.93
N GLU A 97 -36.43 -4.71 -25.03
CA GLU A 97 -35.25 -3.91 -25.40
C GLU A 97 -34.02 -4.80 -25.62
N GLN A 98 -33.49 -4.72 -26.84
CA GLN A 98 -32.48 -5.60 -27.41
C GLN A 98 -31.15 -5.49 -26.65
N ARG A 99 -30.86 -6.49 -25.80
CA ARG A 99 -29.64 -6.58 -24.96
C ARG A 99 -28.38 -6.58 -25.82
N SER A 100 -27.45 -5.66 -25.54
CA SER A 100 -26.13 -5.62 -26.18
C SER A 100 -25.30 -6.84 -25.74
N THR A 101 -25.08 -7.78 -26.66
CA THR A 101 -24.58 -9.14 -26.39
C THR A 101 -23.09 -9.24 -26.04
N ALA A 102 -22.42 -8.17 -25.60
CA ALA A 102 -20.96 -8.18 -25.40
C ALA A 102 -20.47 -7.70 -24.02
N GLY A 103 -21.37 -7.29 -23.12
CA GLY A 103 -21.02 -6.73 -21.81
C GLY A 103 -21.63 -7.49 -20.63
N LEU A 104 -21.18 -7.16 -19.43
CA LEU A 104 -21.95 -7.42 -18.22
C LEU A 104 -23.09 -6.39 -18.24
N ASP A 105 -24.34 -6.83 -18.31
CA ASP A 105 -25.47 -5.95 -18.65
C ASP A 105 -25.69 -4.87 -17.55
N ASP A 106 -25.49 -3.61 -17.92
CA ASP A 106 -25.89 -2.46 -17.12
C ASP A 106 -27.42 -2.42 -16.96
N ALA A 107 -27.89 -1.87 -15.85
CA ALA A 107 -29.32 -1.68 -15.63
C ALA A 107 -29.90 -0.70 -16.67
N PRO A 108 -31.07 -1.00 -17.25
CA PRO A 108 -31.67 -0.16 -18.28
C PRO A 108 -31.94 1.25 -17.75
N PRO A 109 -31.79 2.30 -18.57
CA PRO A 109 -31.95 3.69 -18.15
C PRO A 109 -33.29 3.98 -17.45
N ALA A 110 -34.36 3.30 -17.87
CA ALA A 110 -35.68 3.42 -17.25
C ALA A 110 -35.68 3.12 -15.74
N LEU A 111 -34.76 2.27 -15.26
CA LEU A 111 -34.61 1.98 -13.84
C LEU A 111 -33.70 2.98 -13.12
N THR A 112 -32.84 3.72 -13.82
CA THR A 112 -31.84 4.59 -13.18
C THR A 112 -32.21 6.07 -13.21
N THR A 113 -33.00 6.54 -14.19
CA THR A 113 -33.30 7.97 -14.39
C THR A 113 -34.02 8.64 -13.22
N LYS A 114 -34.86 7.91 -12.48
CA LYS A 114 -35.65 8.47 -11.36
C LYS A 114 -34.92 8.49 -10.02
N ILE A 115 -33.72 7.91 -9.96
CA ILE A 115 -33.02 7.73 -8.69
C ILE A 115 -32.28 9.02 -8.31
N ARG A 116 -32.46 9.45 -7.05
CA ARG A 116 -31.82 10.63 -6.47
C ARG A 116 -30.83 10.21 -5.39
N ASP A 117 -29.63 10.76 -5.42
CA ASP A 117 -28.65 10.59 -4.35
C ASP A 117 -28.91 11.56 -3.18
N ASP A 118 -28.26 11.29 -2.04
CA ASP A 118 -28.22 12.14 -0.84
C ASP A 118 -29.57 12.36 -0.17
N VAL A 119 -30.49 11.42 -0.41
CA VAL A 119 -31.79 11.38 0.24
C VAL A 119 -31.81 10.29 1.31
N LEU A 120 -32.54 10.54 2.40
CA LEU A 120 -32.81 9.54 3.43
C LEU A 120 -33.61 8.37 2.86
N GLY A 121 -32.96 7.20 2.77
CA GLY A 121 -33.55 5.96 2.28
C GLY A 121 -34.02 6.01 0.81
N VAL A 122 -34.95 5.09 0.50
CA VAL A 122 -35.55 4.95 -0.84
C VAL A 122 -36.88 5.71 -0.89
N LEU A 123 -37.03 6.59 -1.89
CA LEU A 123 -38.25 7.36 -2.10
C LEU A 123 -39.35 6.49 -2.72
N SER A 124 -40.62 6.87 -2.50
CA SER A 124 -41.76 6.19 -3.13
C SER A 124 -41.64 6.15 -4.66
N ALA A 125 -41.16 7.24 -5.28
CA ALA A 125 -40.91 7.36 -6.71
C ALA A 125 -39.79 6.43 -7.23
N GLU A 126 -38.92 5.94 -6.34
CA GLU A 126 -37.79 5.03 -6.65
C GLU A 126 -38.17 3.56 -6.46
N THR A 127 -39.36 3.25 -5.94
CA THR A 127 -39.80 1.89 -5.61
C THR A 127 -39.79 0.97 -6.83
N THR A 128 -40.27 1.44 -7.98
CA THR A 128 -40.24 0.69 -9.24
C THR A 128 -38.81 0.42 -9.70
N SER A 129 -37.91 1.40 -9.57
CA SER A 129 -36.48 1.25 -9.87
C SER A 129 -35.83 0.22 -8.96
N LEU A 130 -36.13 0.25 -7.66
CA LEU A 130 -35.61 -0.67 -6.66
C LEU A 130 -35.99 -2.12 -6.99
N TYR A 131 -37.29 -2.39 -7.15
CA TYR A 131 -37.78 -3.76 -7.40
C TYR A 131 -37.44 -4.26 -8.81
N GLY A 132 -37.46 -3.38 -9.81
CA GLY A 132 -36.98 -3.71 -11.14
C GLY A 132 -35.51 -4.12 -11.14
N THR A 133 -34.66 -3.40 -10.38
CA THR A 133 -33.22 -3.71 -10.26
C THR A 133 -32.99 -5.00 -9.46
N LEU A 134 -33.76 -5.25 -8.40
CA LEU A 134 -33.72 -6.53 -7.66
C LEU A 134 -34.03 -7.71 -8.58
N ARG A 135 -35.08 -7.58 -9.40
CA ARG A 135 -35.47 -8.63 -10.35
C ARG A 135 -34.45 -8.82 -11.47
N LEU A 136 -33.79 -7.74 -11.90
CA LEU A 136 -32.69 -7.81 -12.85
C LEU A 136 -31.47 -8.53 -12.26
N ALA A 137 -31.11 -8.22 -11.01
CA ALA A 137 -30.00 -8.87 -10.30
C ALA A 137 -30.15 -10.39 -10.25
N GLU A 138 -31.36 -10.90 -9.98
CA GLU A 138 -31.68 -12.32 -9.98
C GLU A 138 -31.37 -13.00 -11.33
N LYS A 139 -31.72 -12.34 -12.44
CA LYS A 139 -31.52 -12.86 -13.80
C LYS A 139 -30.04 -12.83 -14.22
N VAL A 140 -29.34 -11.72 -13.95
CA VAL A 140 -27.99 -11.47 -14.51
C VAL A 140 -26.88 -12.16 -13.72
N PHE A 141 -27.02 -12.29 -12.40
CA PHE A 141 -25.90 -12.71 -11.55
C PHE A 141 -25.75 -14.22 -11.38
N THR A 142 -26.62 -15.00 -12.02
CA THR A 142 -26.51 -16.47 -12.03
C THR A 142 -25.39 -16.89 -12.99
N GLY A 143 -24.18 -17.10 -12.45
CA GLY A 143 -23.05 -17.68 -13.17
C GLY A 143 -21.99 -16.68 -13.68
N ARG A 144 -22.23 -15.37 -13.62
CA ARG A 144 -21.29 -14.32 -14.10
C ARG A 144 -20.61 -13.50 -12.99
N ARG A 145 -20.67 -13.96 -11.74
CA ARG A 145 -20.15 -13.18 -10.58
C ARG A 145 -18.65 -12.92 -10.63
N GLU A 146 -17.88 -13.80 -11.26
CA GLU A 146 -16.42 -13.63 -11.37
C GLU A 146 -15.99 -12.64 -12.47
N GLU A 147 -16.90 -12.27 -13.38
CA GLU A 147 -16.63 -11.29 -14.44
C GLU A 147 -16.82 -9.83 -13.95
N MET A 148 -17.39 -9.65 -12.76
CA MET A 148 -17.69 -8.34 -12.21
C MET A 148 -16.45 -7.60 -11.73
N PRO A 149 -16.35 -6.29 -12.02
CA PRO A 149 -15.31 -5.47 -11.43
C PRO A 149 -15.48 -5.41 -9.91
N GLU A 150 -14.35 -5.36 -9.19
CA GLU A 150 -14.35 -5.17 -7.74
C GLU A 150 -14.72 -3.72 -7.40
N GLY A 151 -15.79 -3.57 -6.63
CA GLY A 151 -16.29 -2.28 -6.18
C GLY A 151 -15.48 -1.72 -5.02
N ARG A 152 -15.18 -0.42 -5.08
CA ARG A 152 -14.51 0.33 -4.01
C ARG A 152 -15.45 1.36 -3.42
N TYR A 153 -15.44 1.48 -2.09
CA TYR A 153 -16.27 2.43 -1.34
C TYR A 153 -16.06 3.86 -1.84
N ALA A 154 -14.80 4.29 -2.00
CA ALA A 154 -14.47 5.65 -2.44
C ALA A 154 -15.13 5.99 -3.80
N VAL A 155 -15.12 5.06 -4.75
CA VAL A 155 -15.68 5.26 -6.10
C VAL A 155 -17.20 5.49 -6.05
N PHE A 156 -17.92 4.73 -5.23
CA PHE A 156 -19.35 4.90 -5.04
C PHE A 156 -19.71 6.25 -4.38
N MET A 157 -18.81 6.76 -3.55
CA MET A 157 -19.01 8.02 -2.86
C MET A 157 -18.62 9.23 -3.69
N GLU A 158 -17.56 9.14 -4.49
CA GLU A 158 -17.06 10.27 -5.29
C GLU A 158 -17.84 10.44 -6.60
N ALA A 159 -18.23 9.34 -7.25
CA ALA A 159 -18.84 9.35 -8.57
C ALA A 159 -20.07 8.43 -8.66
N PRO A 160 -21.13 8.65 -7.85
CA PRO A 160 -22.30 7.79 -7.79
C PRO A 160 -23.04 7.68 -9.13
N GLU A 161 -23.16 8.77 -9.88
CA GLU A 161 -23.80 8.78 -11.20
C GLU A 161 -23.10 7.84 -12.19
N SER A 162 -21.76 7.80 -12.17
CA SER A 162 -20.97 6.94 -13.06
C SER A 162 -21.08 5.46 -12.69
N CYS A 163 -21.47 5.14 -11.46
CA CYS A 163 -21.62 3.79 -10.94
C CYS A 163 -23.05 3.27 -11.06
N ARG A 164 -24.04 4.17 -11.22
CA ARG A 164 -25.47 3.85 -11.17
C ARG A 164 -25.85 2.82 -12.21
N GLY A 165 -26.50 1.75 -11.75
CA GLY A 165 -26.94 0.66 -12.60
C GLY A 165 -25.81 -0.23 -13.11
N LYS A 166 -24.55 -0.02 -12.71
CA LYS A 166 -23.44 -0.90 -13.08
C LYS A 166 -23.30 -2.06 -12.09
N PRO A 167 -22.96 -3.26 -12.57
CA PRO A 167 -22.74 -4.43 -11.72
C PRO A 167 -21.35 -4.40 -11.08
N TRP A 168 -21.29 -4.69 -9.77
CA TRP A 168 -20.08 -4.68 -8.96
C TRP A 168 -20.02 -5.91 -8.05
N LYS A 169 -18.80 -6.40 -7.81
CA LYS A 169 -18.49 -7.40 -6.79
C LYS A 169 -17.92 -6.70 -5.57
N ILE A 170 -18.51 -6.91 -4.40
CA ILE A 170 -18.07 -6.31 -3.14
C ILE A 170 -17.79 -7.40 -2.12
N ARG A 171 -16.69 -7.19 -1.38
CA ARG A 171 -16.32 -7.99 -0.21
C ARG A 171 -16.27 -7.09 1.01
N GLY A 172 -16.73 -7.62 2.13
CA GLY A 172 -16.64 -6.90 3.39
C GLY A 172 -17.07 -7.75 4.56
N ARG A 173 -17.14 -7.12 5.72
CA ARG A 173 -17.57 -7.75 6.95
C ARG A 173 -19.01 -7.39 7.27
N LEU A 174 -19.83 -8.40 7.53
CA LEU A 174 -21.23 -8.20 7.88
C LEU A 174 -21.35 -7.53 9.25
N ARG A 175 -22.11 -6.45 9.35
CA ARG A 175 -22.33 -5.68 10.58
C ARG A 175 -23.74 -5.83 11.12
N ARG A 176 -24.71 -5.98 10.22
CA ARG A 176 -26.13 -6.17 10.49
C ARG A 176 -26.74 -6.99 9.36
N LEU A 177 -27.64 -7.90 9.71
CA LEU A 177 -28.43 -8.66 8.75
C LEU A 177 -29.84 -8.87 9.29
N ASN A 178 -30.82 -8.34 8.59
CA ASN A 178 -32.24 -8.45 8.92
C ASN A 178 -33.05 -8.86 7.71
N ARG A 179 -34.28 -9.31 7.97
CA ARG A 179 -35.28 -9.46 6.93
C ARG A 179 -35.83 -8.08 6.59
N ALA A 180 -35.78 -7.70 5.32
CA ALA A 180 -36.35 -6.45 4.87
C ALA A 180 -37.89 -6.50 4.98
N VAL A 181 -38.50 -5.41 5.43
CA VAL A 181 -39.95 -5.26 5.43
C VAL A 181 -40.37 -4.82 4.03
N LEU A 182 -41.04 -5.71 3.30
CA LEU A 182 -41.52 -5.43 1.96
C LEU A 182 -42.98 -4.97 1.99
N PRO A 183 -43.33 -3.88 1.29
CA PRO A 183 -44.73 -3.51 1.05
C PRO A 183 -45.41 -4.54 0.14
N GLU A 184 -46.75 -4.56 0.16
CA GLU A 184 -47.54 -5.46 -0.71
C GLU A 184 -47.25 -5.25 -2.20
N SER A 185 -46.87 -4.04 -2.60
CA SER A 185 -46.47 -3.72 -3.97
C SER A 185 -45.23 -4.49 -4.42
N ALA A 186 -44.39 -5.02 -3.53
CA ALA A 186 -43.25 -5.86 -3.93
C ALA A 186 -43.69 -7.20 -4.54
N LEU A 187 -44.87 -7.70 -4.15
CA LEU A 187 -45.41 -8.97 -4.65
C LEU A 187 -45.75 -8.91 -6.14
N SER A 188 -46.17 -7.75 -6.66
CA SER A 188 -46.45 -7.59 -8.09
C SER A 188 -45.18 -7.68 -8.95
N TYR A 189 -44.01 -7.44 -8.36
CA TYR A 189 -42.70 -7.67 -8.99
C TYR A 189 -42.18 -9.10 -8.77
N GLY A 190 -42.95 -9.97 -8.12
CA GLY A 190 -42.55 -11.35 -7.80
C GLY A 190 -41.58 -11.46 -6.62
N ILE A 191 -41.36 -10.38 -5.86
CA ILE A 191 -40.41 -10.35 -4.74
C ILE A 191 -41.15 -10.72 -3.46
N GLN A 192 -40.92 -11.94 -2.98
CA GLN A 192 -41.58 -12.45 -1.78
C GLN A 192 -40.79 -12.15 -0.50
N ARG A 193 -39.46 -12.09 -0.61
CA ARG A 193 -38.54 -11.94 0.52
C ARG A 193 -37.33 -11.15 0.07
N ALA A 194 -36.81 -10.34 0.97
CA ALA A 194 -35.54 -9.66 0.81
C ALA A 194 -34.85 -9.54 2.17
N TRP A 195 -33.56 -9.28 2.13
CA TRP A 195 -32.68 -9.14 3.25
C TRP A 195 -32.04 -7.77 3.20
N GLU A 196 -32.00 -7.11 4.36
CA GLU A 196 -31.31 -5.85 4.56
C GLU A 196 -30.01 -6.16 5.29
N ALA A 197 -28.88 -5.80 4.69
CA ALA A 197 -27.56 -6.04 5.24
C ALA A 197 -26.76 -4.73 5.28
N TRP A 198 -26.01 -4.55 6.35
CA TRP A 198 -25.03 -3.48 6.47
C TRP A 198 -23.65 -4.10 6.55
N ILE A 199 -22.74 -3.66 5.70
CA ILE A 199 -21.42 -4.27 5.49
C ILE A 199 -20.36 -3.18 5.63
N SER A 200 -19.26 -3.46 6.34
CA SER A 200 -18.06 -2.62 6.31
C SER A 200 -17.06 -3.19 5.31
N THR A 201 -16.63 -2.41 4.33
CA THR A 201 -15.60 -2.85 3.38
C THR A 201 -14.21 -2.52 3.92
N PRO A 202 -13.13 -3.17 3.44
CA PRO A 202 -11.78 -2.89 3.90
C PRO A 202 -11.35 -1.43 3.74
N ASP A 203 -11.90 -0.74 2.75
CA ASP A 203 -11.59 0.65 2.39
C ASP A 203 -12.58 1.68 2.96
N SER A 204 -13.73 1.28 3.53
CA SER A 204 -14.71 2.22 4.09
C SER A 204 -14.39 2.71 5.50
N GLY A 205 -13.43 2.07 6.19
CA GLY A 205 -13.10 2.37 7.58
C GLY A 205 -14.25 2.07 8.53
N HIS A 206 -14.87 3.11 9.11
CA HIS A 206 -16.02 2.98 10.00
C HIS A 206 -17.38 3.12 9.28
N ARG A 207 -17.36 3.55 8.02
CA ARG A 207 -18.57 3.79 7.23
C ARG A 207 -19.10 2.48 6.68
N LEU A 208 -20.42 2.43 6.47
CA LEU A 208 -21.13 1.22 6.07
C LEU A 208 -21.62 1.32 4.63
N VAL A 209 -21.76 0.15 4.03
CA VAL A 209 -22.43 -0.09 2.76
C VAL A 209 -23.77 -0.74 3.07
N HIS A 210 -24.85 -0.16 2.57
CA HIS A 210 -26.19 -0.74 2.70
C HIS A 210 -26.46 -1.65 1.51
N VAL A 211 -26.96 -2.85 1.77
CA VAL A 211 -27.25 -3.85 0.74
C VAL A 211 -28.65 -4.41 0.95
N ILE A 212 -29.44 -4.40 -0.12
CA ILE A 212 -30.71 -5.12 -0.19
C ILE A 212 -30.50 -6.32 -1.10
N ALA A 213 -30.70 -7.53 -0.57
CA ALA A 213 -30.50 -8.78 -1.30
C ALA A 213 -31.77 -9.64 -1.35
N LEU A 214 -32.04 -10.35 -2.44
CA LEU A 214 -33.17 -11.29 -2.51
C LEU A 214 -32.98 -12.52 -1.61
N SER A 215 -31.73 -12.98 -1.48
CA SER A 215 -31.37 -14.14 -0.69
C SER A 215 -30.12 -13.91 0.16
N ALA A 216 -30.01 -14.64 1.26
CA ALA A 216 -28.83 -14.68 2.11
C ALA A 216 -28.46 -16.13 2.39
N ASP A 217 -27.17 -16.42 2.51
CA ASP A 217 -26.70 -17.75 2.88
C ASP A 217 -27.30 -18.20 4.22
N PRO A 218 -27.80 -19.44 4.34
CA PRO A 218 -28.53 -19.91 5.52
C PRO A 218 -27.68 -19.96 6.81
N GLY A 219 -26.36 -19.88 6.69
CA GLY A 219 -25.43 -19.85 7.83
C GLY A 219 -25.01 -18.44 8.27
N LEU A 220 -25.61 -17.38 7.72
CA LEU A 220 -25.31 -16.01 8.17
C LEU A 220 -26.13 -15.67 9.43
N PRO A 221 -25.51 -15.05 10.45
CA PRO A 221 -26.22 -14.70 11.67
C PRO A 221 -27.15 -13.51 11.41
N ILE A 222 -28.44 -13.70 11.69
CA ILE A 222 -29.47 -12.65 11.60
C ILE A 222 -29.43 -11.87 12.92
N SER A 223 -28.97 -10.63 12.87
CA SER A 223 -28.82 -9.79 14.05
C SER A 223 -28.70 -8.31 13.68
N ASP A 224 -29.28 -7.46 14.53
CA ASP A 224 -29.16 -6.01 14.44
C ASP A 224 -27.75 -5.47 14.73
N ALA A 225 -26.94 -6.22 15.49
CA ALA A 225 -25.68 -5.74 16.02
C ALA A 225 -24.61 -6.85 16.09
N LEU A 226 -24.03 -7.20 14.95
CA LEU A 226 -22.89 -8.13 14.92
C LEU A 226 -21.57 -7.44 15.29
N GLY A 227 -21.51 -6.11 15.16
CA GLY A 227 -20.31 -5.35 15.49
C GLY A 227 -19.11 -5.75 14.63
N LYS A 228 -17.91 -5.77 15.22
CA LYS A 228 -16.65 -6.08 14.51
C LYS A 228 -16.42 -7.57 14.25
N ASP A 229 -17.23 -8.44 14.85
CA ASP A 229 -17.04 -9.89 14.87
C ASP A 229 -17.95 -10.63 13.88
N GLY A 230 -18.68 -9.89 13.03
CA GLY A 230 -19.49 -10.51 11.99
C GLY A 230 -18.64 -11.26 10.95
N PRO A 231 -19.23 -12.24 10.26
CA PRO A 231 -18.53 -13.02 9.24
C PRO A 231 -18.18 -12.16 8.02
N ASP A 232 -17.12 -12.54 7.32
CA ASP A 232 -16.80 -11.95 6.02
C ASP A 232 -17.81 -12.46 4.97
N VAL A 233 -18.29 -11.54 4.15
CA VAL A 233 -19.33 -11.74 3.14
C VAL A 233 -18.88 -11.20 1.80
N GLU A 234 -19.39 -11.82 0.75
CA GLU A 234 -19.20 -11.45 -0.65
C GLU A 234 -20.56 -11.36 -1.34
N LEU A 235 -20.73 -10.32 -2.16
CA LEU A 235 -21.94 -10.14 -2.96
C LEU A 235 -21.61 -9.57 -4.34
N ALA A 236 -22.54 -9.85 -5.26
CA ALA A 236 -22.59 -9.30 -6.60
C ALA A 236 -23.88 -8.50 -6.71
N GLY A 237 -23.78 -7.22 -7.05
CA GLY A 237 -24.90 -6.29 -6.99
C GLY A 237 -24.77 -5.10 -7.93
N TYR A 238 -25.89 -4.45 -8.21
CA TYR A 238 -25.92 -3.16 -8.88
C TYR A 238 -25.77 -2.05 -7.86
N PHE A 239 -24.96 -1.03 -8.16
CA PHE A 239 -24.98 0.21 -7.38
C PHE A 239 -26.27 0.98 -7.69
N PHE A 240 -27.07 1.27 -6.67
CA PHE A 240 -28.38 1.88 -6.83
C PHE A 240 -28.34 3.39 -6.60
N LYS A 241 -27.86 3.83 -5.44
CA LYS A 241 -27.70 5.25 -5.07
C LYS A 241 -26.77 5.44 -3.89
N ARG A 242 -26.41 6.70 -3.62
CA ARG A 242 -25.90 7.13 -2.32
C ARG A 242 -27.09 7.61 -1.47
N GLU A 243 -27.29 7.02 -0.30
CA GLU A 243 -28.41 7.37 0.58
C GLU A 243 -27.92 7.87 1.93
N GLY A 244 -28.73 8.69 2.57
CA GLY A 244 -28.52 9.11 3.96
C GLY A 244 -29.09 8.10 4.94
N TYR A 245 -28.40 7.89 6.05
CA TYR A 245 -28.86 7.08 7.18
C TYR A 245 -28.51 7.74 8.52
N ALA A 246 -29.29 7.44 9.55
CA ALA A 246 -29.02 7.90 10.90
C ALA A 246 -27.99 6.97 11.56
N ALA A 247 -26.72 7.38 11.56
CA ALA A 247 -25.65 6.70 12.27
C ALA A 247 -25.72 7.02 13.76
N LYS A 248 -25.44 6.03 14.62
CA LYS A 248 -25.35 6.26 16.05
C LYS A 248 -23.95 6.76 16.39
N GLY A 249 -23.82 8.04 16.72
CA GLY A 249 -22.56 8.63 17.15
C GLY A 249 -22.08 8.07 18.50
N ALA A 250 -20.80 8.33 18.82
CA ALA A 250 -20.19 7.91 20.08
C ALA A 250 -20.95 8.45 21.31
N ASP A 251 -21.49 9.66 21.19
CA ASP A 251 -22.25 10.35 22.25
C ASP A 251 -23.71 9.88 22.35
N GLY A 252 -24.09 8.88 21.55
CA GLY A 252 -25.46 8.38 21.46
C GLY A 252 -26.41 9.29 20.67
N GLN A 253 -25.95 10.47 20.24
CA GLN A 253 -26.69 11.32 19.30
C GLN A 253 -26.60 10.77 17.88
N GLY A 254 -27.72 10.80 17.15
CA GLY A 254 -27.76 10.36 15.76
C GLY A 254 -27.09 11.39 14.84
N SER A 255 -26.02 11.01 14.15
CA SER A 255 -25.42 11.79 13.07
C SER A 255 -25.97 11.32 11.73
N LEU A 256 -26.30 12.26 10.85
CA LEU A 256 -26.64 11.93 9.47
C LEU A 256 -25.35 11.55 8.73
N GLU A 257 -25.26 10.33 8.25
CA GLU A 257 -24.17 9.84 7.42
C GLU A 257 -24.69 9.38 6.06
N LEU A 258 -23.79 9.27 5.09
CA LEU A 258 -24.09 8.76 3.76
C LEU A 258 -23.51 7.36 3.59
N ALA A 259 -24.26 6.48 2.92
CA ALA A 259 -23.85 5.14 2.57
C ALA A 259 -24.20 4.82 1.10
N PRO A 260 -23.36 4.07 0.39
CA PRO A 260 -23.76 3.50 -0.89
C PRO A 260 -24.78 2.37 -0.66
N LEU A 261 -25.88 2.41 -1.40
CA LEU A 261 -26.90 1.36 -1.44
C LEU A 261 -26.69 0.47 -2.67
N LEU A 262 -26.52 -0.82 -2.44
CA LEU A 262 -26.40 -1.83 -3.47
C LEU A 262 -27.56 -2.82 -3.47
N ILE A 263 -27.90 -3.29 -4.65
CA ILE A 263 -28.99 -4.22 -4.90
C ILE A 263 -28.41 -5.52 -5.43
N ALA A 264 -28.57 -6.59 -4.67
CA ALA A 264 -27.94 -7.87 -4.95
C ALA A 264 -28.96 -9.01 -5.07
N ASP A 265 -28.55 -10.07 -5.77
CA ASP A 265 -29.31 -11.33 -5.79
C ASP A 265 -29.10 -12.11 -4.48
N ARG A 266 -27.83 -12.33 -4.12
CA ARG A 266 -27.46 -13.17 -2.98
C ARG A 266 -26.31 -12.58 -2.18
N LEU A 267 -26.50 -12.56 -0.87
CA LEU A 267 -25.43 -12.32 0.09
C LEU A 267 -24.81 -13.66 0.50
N ALA A 268 -23.57 -13.91 0.10
CA ALA A 268 -22.85 -15.15 0.37
C ALA A 268 -21.76 -14.96 1.42
N ARG A 269 -21.43 -16.02 2.16
CA ARG A 269 -20.23 -16.01 3.00
C ARG A 269 -18.99 -15.98 2.10
N ALA A 270 -18.06 -15.07 2.37
CA ALA A 270 -16.82 -15.02 1.61
C ALA A 270 -16.04 -16.34 1.83
N PRO A 271 -15.41 -16.90 0.79
CA PRO A 271 -14.50 -18.03 0.99
C PRO A 271 -13.42 -17.58 1.96
N ALA A 272 -13.14 -18.40 2.99
CA ALA A 272 -12.07 -18.09 3.92
C ALA A 272 -10.80 -17.82 3.11
N PRO A 273 -10.11 -16.68 3.33
CA PRO A 273 -8.89 -16.40 2.60
C PRO A 273 -7.98 -17.63 2.74
N PRO A 274 -7.33 -18.08 1.64
CA PRO A 274 -6.40 -19.19 1.74
C PRO A 274 -5.46 -18.82 2.89
N LYS A 275 -5.43 -19.64 3.94
CA LYS A 275 -4.50 -19.45 5.05
C LYS A 275 -3.14 -19.53 4.40
N VAL A 276 -2.56 -18.39 4.07
CA VAL A 276 -1.19 -18.29 3.63
C VAL A 276 -0.41 -18.64 4.88
N THR A 277 -0.09 -19.91 5.05
CA THR A 277 0.75 -20.41 6.12
C THR A 277 2.15 -19.88 5.83
N THR A 278 2.36 -18.60 6.08
CA THR A 278 3.66 -17.91 5.94
C THR A 278 4.75 -18.55 6.79
N ALA A 279 4.37 -19.37 7.79
CA ALA A 279 5.29 -20.17 8.58
C ALA A 279 5.78 -21.46 7.89
N GLU A 280 4.99 -22.09 7.00
CA GLU A 280 5.38 -23.35 6.32
C GLU A 280 6.01 -23.12 4.94
N GLU A 281 5.82 -21.95 4.33
CA GLU A 281 6.49 -21.52 3.11
C GLU A 281 7.60 -20.49 3.35
N MET A 282 8.21 -20.47 4.54
CA MET A 282 9.50 -19.81 4.69
C MET A 282 10.53 -20.58 3.88
N ASN A 283 10.67 -20.16 2.62
CA ASN A 283 11.37 -20.87 1.58
C ASN A 283 12.81 -21.17 2.07
N PRO A 284 13.22 -22.45 2.18
CA PRO A 284 14.44 -22.86 2.91
C PRO A 284 15.71 -22.09 2.54
N TRP A 285 15.79 -21.55 1.32
CA TRP A 285 16.90 -20.70 0.89
C TRP A 285 17.02 -19.39 1.70
N LEU A 286 15.94 -18.76 2.18
CA LEU A 286 16.01 -17.55 3.01
C LEU A 286 16.69 -17.86 4.35
N MET A 287 16.42 -19.04 4.92
CA MET A 287 17.13 -19.52 6.11
C MET A 287 18.62 -19.75 5.84
N TRP A 288 18.96 -20.31 4.67
CA TRP A 288 20.37 -20.45 4.26
C TRP A 288 21.07 -19.11 4.06
N ILE A 289 20.40 -18.10 3.48
CA ILE A 289 20.96 -16.76 3.31
C ILE A 289 21.15 -16.08 4.66
N ALA A 290 20.13 -16.09 5.52
CA ALA A 290 20.24 -15.51 6.86
C ALA A 290 21.38 -16.18 7.65
N SER A 291 21.53 -17.50 7.54
CA SER A 291 22.63 -18.24 8.15
C SER A 291 23.99 -17.87 7.56
N ALA A 292 24.09 -17.71 6.23
CA ALA A 292 25.34 -17.33 5.57
C ALA A 292 25.79 -15.91 5.96
N ILE A 293 24.84 -14.97 6.05
CA ILE A 293 25.10 -13.61 6.56
C ILE A 293 25.57 -13.66 8.01
N GLY A 294 24.90 -14.46 8.86
CA GLY A 294 25.30 -14.66 10.25
C GLY A 294 26.73 -15.18 10.39
N VAL A 295 27.11 -16.21 9.64
CA VAL A 295 28.47 -16.76 9.63
C VAL A 295 29.50 -15.73 9.17
N CYS A 296 29.17 -14.93 8.15
CA CYS A 296 30.04 -13.86 7.66
C CYS A 296 30.31 -12.81 8.74
N VAL A 297 29.27 -12.36 9.45
CA VAL A 297 29.39 -11.39 10.55
C VAL A 297 30.26 -11.95 11.68
N VAL A 298 30.02 -13.21 12.09
CA VAL A 298 30.83 -13.87 13.13
C VAL A 298 32.30 -13.99 12.71
N ALA A 299 32.57 -14.33 11.45
CA ALA A 299 33.94 -14.44 10.93
C ALA A 299 34.67 -13.08 10.93
N VAL A 300 33.99 -11.99 10.59
CA VAL A 300 34.54 -10.63 10.66
C VAL A 300 34.87 -10.26 12.11
N LEU A 301 33.94 -10.47 13.04
CA LEU A 301 34.15 -10.19 14.47
C LEU A 301 35.31 -11.02 15.05
N TRP A 302 35.41 -12.29 14.69
CA TRP A 302 36.52 -13.15 15.10
C TRP A 302 37.87 -12.64 14.60
N ARG A 303 37.93 -12.18 13.34
CA ARG A 303 39.15 -11.63 12.76
C ARG A 303 39.58 -10.36 13.48
N PHE A 304 38.63 -9.46 13.81
CA PHE A 304 38.90 -8.27 14.61
C PHE A 304 39.42 -8.62 16.00
N TYR A 305 38.78 -9.59 16.67
CA TYR A 305 39.21 -10.05 17.99
C TYR A 305 40.65 -10.61 17.98
N ARG A 306 40.98 -11.42 16.96
CA ARG A 306 42.33 -11.97 16.79
C ARG A 306 43.36 -10.87 16.52
N ALA A 307 43.03 -9.91 15.65
CA ALA A 307 43.90 -8.78 15.36
C ALA A 307 44.17 -7.94 16.62
N ASP A 308 43.13 -7.61 17.39
CA ASP A 308 43.30 -6.86 18.65
C ASP A 308 44.21 -7.60 19.64
N HIS A 309 44.08 -8.92 19.71
CA HIS A 309 44.93 -9.73 20.57
C HIS A 309 46.41 -9.72 20.14
N ASP A 310 46.70 -9.78 18.84
CA ASP A 310 48.06 -9.71 18.31
C ASP A 310 48.68 -8.31 18.51
N PHE A 311 47.87 -7.24 18.39
CA PHE A 311 48.31 -5.87 18.63
C PHE A 311 48.67 -5.59 20.09
N ARG A 312 47.98 -6.21 21.05
CA ARG A 312 48.32 -6.10 22.48
C ARG A 312 49.70 -6.68 22.80
N GLY A 313 50.19 -7.63 21.99
CA GLY A 313 51.49 -8.26 22.20
C GLY A 313 52.69 -7.45 21.68
N THR A 314 52.49 -6.53 20.72
CA THR A 314 53.61 -6.08 19.88
C THR A 314 54.03 -4.61 20.02
N HIS A 315 53.16 -3.65 20.38
CA HIS A 315 53.58 -2.23 20.34
C HIS A 315 53.07 -1.29 21.44
N THR A 316 52.05 -1.64 22.22
CA THR A 316 51.55 -0.74 23.26
C THR A 316 52.46 -0.67 24.49
N HIS A 317 53.16 -1.76 24.83
CA HIS A 317 54.16 -1.75 25.90
C HIS A 317 55.36 -0.83 25.62
N ALA A 318 55.66 -0.51 24.36
CA ALA A 318 56.76 0.40 24.04
C ALA A 318 56.39 1.89 24.16
N LEU A 319 55.09 2.23 24.08
CA LEU A 319 54.60 3.62 24.12
C LEU A 319 53.95 4.01 25.45
N THR A 320 53.57 3.05 26.29
CA THR A 320 53.06 3.32 27.65
C THR A 320 54.12 3.21 28.73
N LEU A 321 55.35 2.81 28.40
CA LEU A 321 56.47 3.07 29.30
C LEU A 321 56.65 4.59 29.34
N PRO A 322 56.56 5.25 30.51
CA PRO A 322 56.84 6.67 30.60
C PRO A 322 58.21 6.90 29.96
N PRO A 323 58.39 7.97 29.15
CA PRO A 323 59.65 8.24 28.49
C PRO A 323 60.74 8.13 29.56
N VAL A 324 61.67 7.19 29.35
CA VAL A 324 62.85 7.05 30.20
C VAL A 324 63.43 8.45 30.28
N ARG A 325 63.30 9.09 31.45
CA ARG A 325 63.84 10.44 31.64
C ARG A 325 65.30 10.31 31.23
N PRO A 326 65.78 11.03 30.20
CA PRO A 326 67.22 11.06 29.97
C PRO A 326 67.81 11.57 31.28
N SER A 327 68.58 10.72 31.96
CA SER A 327 69.35 11.18 33.11
C SER A 327 70.28 12.26 32.57
N PHE A 328 70.07 13.50 33.00
CA PHE A 328 70.91 14.66 32.66
C PHE A 328 72.30 14.56 33.31
N GLU A 329 72.82 13.35 33.53
CA GLU A 329 74.09 13.09 34.20
C GLU A 329 75.31 13.42 33.32
N GLY A 330 75.08 13.82 32.06
CA GLY A 330 76.12 14.26 31.12
C GLY A 330 75.99 15.69 30.59
N VAL A 331 74.95 16.44 30.99
CA VAL A 331 74.80 17.84 30.54
C VAL A 331 75.55 18.74 31.52
N GLY A 332 76.84 18.92 31.26
CA GLY A 332 77.62 19.98 31.91
C GLY A 332 76.98 21.33 31.63
N ILE A 333 76.75 22.11 32.68
CA ILE A 333 76.19 23.45 32.60
C ILE A 333 77.23 24.34 31.92
N ILE A 334 77.16 24.48 30.60
CA ILE A 334 77.96 25.45 29.87
C ILE A 334 77.41 26.83 30.27
N SER A 335 78.25 27.67 30.87
CA SER A 335 77.82 29.01 31.27
C SER A 335 77.55 29.84 30.01
N VAL A 336 76.54 30.71 30.07
CA VAL A 336 76.17 31.62 28.96
C VAL A 336 77.38 32.43 28.46
N GLN A 337 78.33 32.72 29.34
CA GLN A 337 79.59 33.40 28.99
C GLN A 337 80.48 32.55 28.08
N GLN A 338 80.54 31.24 28.32
CA GLN A 338 81.33 30.30 27.51
C GLN A 338 80.72 30.15 26.12
N GLN A 339 79.37 30.08 26.04
CA GLN A 339 78.65 30.02 24.78
C GLN A 339 78.77 31.32 23.97
N LEU A 340 78.79 32.49 24.63
CA LEU A 340 79.05 33.77 23.98
C LEU A 340 80.49 33.88 23.46
N GLN A 341 81.48 33.42 24.21
CA GLN A 341 82.87 33.39 23.75
C GLN A 341 83.07 32.44 22.56
N GLU A 342 82.41 31.29 22.58
CA GLU A 342 82.46 30.33 21.48
C GLU A 342 81.77 30.88 20.23
N MET A 343 80.61 31.55 20.36
CA MET A 343 79.98 32.27 19.26
C MET A 343 80.85 33.42 18.73
N GLU A 344 81.53 34.16 19.59
CA GLU A 344 82.42 35.25 19.16
C GLU A 344 83.66 34.70 18.41
N GLN A 345 84.19 33.55 18.84
CA GLN A 345 85.26 32.85 18.12
C GLN A 345 84.79 32.32 16.77
N ILE A 346 83.60 31.71 16.70
CA ILE A 346 83.01 31.22 15.44
C ILE A 346 82.77 32.39 14.47
N ALA A 347 82.24 33.51 14.97
CA ALA A 347 82.01 34.72 14.16
C ALA A 347 83.32 35.33 13.63
N ARG A 348 84.42 35.28 14.39
CA ARG A 348 85.74 35.73 13.91
C ARG A 348 86.37 34.78 12.89
N GLN A 349 86.01 33.50 12.91
CA GLN A 349 86.57 32.49 11.99
C GLN A 349 85.82 32.38 10.66
N GLN A 350 84.61 32.94 10.54
CA GLN A 350 83.82 32.93 9.30
C GLN A 350 83.53 34.35 8.77
N PRO A 351 84.53 35.08 8.25
CA PRO A 351 84.31 36.44 7.75
C PRO A 351 83.63 36.55 6.38
N GLU A 352 83.37 35.47 5.63
CA GLU A 352 82.85 35.58 4.26
C GLU A 352 81.95 34.37 3.89
N THR A 353 80.66 34.42 4.22
CA THR A 353 79.65 33.68 3.45
C THR A 353 78.58 34.67 2.99
N SER A 354 78.80 35.13 1.77
CA SER A 354 77.96 36.00 0.98
C SER A 354 76.54 35.43 0.83
N LEU A 355 75.57 36.28 1.13
CA LEU A 355 74.15 36.11 0.87
C LEU A 355 73.91 35.76 -0.61
N THR A 356 73.63 34.49 -0.89
CA THR A 356 73.06 34.08 -2.18
C THR A 356 71.55 34.09 -2.03
N VAL A 357 70.91 35.17 -2.50
CA VAL A 357 69.46 35.35 -2.55
C VAL A 357 68.89 34.45 -3.65
N PRO A 358 68.06 33.43 -3.36
CA PRO A 358 67.38 32.70 -4.41
C PRO A 358 66.23 33.55 -4.97
N ALA A 359 66.28 33.74 -6.29
CA ALA A 359 65.37 34.53 -7.09
C ALA A 359 63.91 34.03 -7.02
N SER A 360 63.01 35.00 -6.82
CA SER A 360 61.56 34.88 -6.90
C SER A 360 61.10 34.42 -8.29
N GLN A 361 60.43 33.27 -8.39
CA GLN A 361 59.69 32.87 -9.59
C GLN A 361 58.32 33.55 -9.64
N PRO A 362 57.91 34.11 -10.80
CA PRO A 362 56.62 34.76 -10.98
C PRO A 362 55.47 33.74 -11.15
N ARG A 363 54.39 33.95 -10.40
CA ARG A 363 53.10 33.24 -10.59
C ARG A 363 52.40 33.77 -11.84
N THR A 364 52.12 32.88 -12.79
CA THR A 364 51.30 33.14 -13.99
C THR A 364 49.81 33.02 -13.63
N PRO A 365 48.93 33.94 -14.07
CA PRO A 365 47.50 33.85 -13.90
C PRO A 365 46.85 33.30 -15.18
N ALA A 366 46.57 32.00 -15.20
CA ALA A 366 45.71 31.38 -16.20
C ALA A 366 45.05 30.18 -15.52
N ASP A 367 43.80 30.37 -15.10
CA ASP A 367 42.72 29.37 -15.08
C ASP A 367 41.48 30.09 -14.53
N LEU A 368 41.02 31.03 -15.35
CA LEU A 368 39.66 31.55 -15.37
C LEU A 368 38.84 30.62 -16.25
N GLU A 369 37.58 30.49 -15.86
CA GLU A 369 36.46 29.92 -16.62
C GLU A 369 36.37 28.40 -16.66
N HIS A 370 35.35 27.86 -15.97
CA HIS A 370 34.14 27.32 -16.60
C HIS A 370 33.35 26.63 -15.49
N PHE A 371 32.14 27.09 -15.14
CA PHE A 371 31.06 26.15 -14.76
C PHE A 371 29.71 26.86 -14.77
N SER A 372 28.91 26.42 -15.73
CA SER A 372 27.56 26.84 -16.07
C SER A 372 26.51 26.50 -15.01
N SER A 373 25.48 27.34 -14.93
CA SER A 373 24.15 27.02 -14.41
C SER A 373 23.50 25.82 -15.12
N PRO A 374 22.62 25.09 -14.42
CA PRO A 374 21.46 24.47 -15.04
C PRO A 374 20.14 25.03 -14.47
N ASP A 375 19.33 25.59 -15.36
CA ASP A 375 17.87 25.65 -15.22
C ASP A 375 17.29 24.40 -15.90
N ALA A 376 16.39 23.69 -15.21
CA ALA A 376 15.18 23.01 -15.69
C ALA A 376 14.68 22.00 -14.65
#